data_AF-A0A7J6AR10-F1
#
_entry.id   AF-A0A7J6AR10-F1
#
_cell.length_a   1.000
_cell.length_b   1.000
_cell.length_c   1.000
_cell.angle_alpha   90.00
_cell.angle_beta   90.00
_cell.angle_gamma   90.00
#
_symmetry.space_group_name_H-M   'P 1'
#
loop_
_entity.id
_entity.type
_entity.pdbx_description
1 polymer ?
#
loop_
_entity_poly.entity_id
_entity_poly.type
_entity_poly.pdbx_seq_one_letter_code
_entity_poly.pdbx_strand_id
1 'polypeptide(L)'
;MREAMPVLSPNTGLHEMLALLTSQLHPGANHKEDLVFLREVFSERSLGYLMRIHERLRQYEQQSPTPVLHSAACLAEDVAEELQNGPLEGDEKELLMLLTTPHVKAVLTVHDTVAQKNFDPVLPPLPDDLDDELEEESVKIVRLVKSKEPLGATIRRDEVTGAVVVARIMRGGAADRSGELLLPPASPALLLFS
;
A
#
# COMPACT_ATOMS: atom_id res chain seq x y z
N MET A 1 22.59 11.16 19.15
CA MET A 1 22.78 10.01 18.26
C MET A 1 21.50 9.83 17.48
N ARG A 2 21.51 10.00 16.15
CA ARG A 2 20.35 9.69 15.31
C ARG A 2 20.43 8.19 15.02
N GLU A 3 19.48 7.42 15.53
CA GLU A 3 19.32 6.03 15.10
C GLU A 3 18.91 6.03 13.63
N ALA A 4 19.67 5.29 12.82
CA ALA A 4 19.39 5.14 11.40
C ALA A 4 18.11 4.31 11.22
N MET A 5 17.24 4.72 10.30
CA MET A 5 16.03 3.98 9.96
C MET A 5 16.40 2.55 9.50
N PRO A 6 15.79 1.50 10.07
CA PRO A 6 15.94 0.16 9.56
C PRO A 6 15.32 0.11 8.16
N VAL A 7 16.12 -0.26 7.17
CA VAL A 7 15.64 -0.49 5.81
C VAL A 7 14.76 -1.74 5.86
N LEU A 8 13.45 -1.56 5.68
CA LEU A 8 12.50 -2.67 5.60
C LEU A 8 12.86 -3.55 4.40
N SER A 9 13.21 -4.80 4.67
CA SER A 9 13.41 -5.79 3.62
C SER A 9 12.05 -6.24 3.07
N PRO A 10 11.93 -6.61 1.79
CA PRO A 10 10.67 -7.13 1.23
C PRO A 10 10.22 -8.46 1.86
N ASN A 11 11.08 -9.09 2.69
CA ASN A 11 10.81 -10.30 3.46
C ASN A 11 10.54 -10.03 4.94
N THR A 12 10.44 -8.77 5.37
CA THR A 12 10.14 -8.43 6.77
C THR A 12 8.73 -8.89 7.08
N GLY A 13 8.59 -9.93 7.92
CA GLY A 13 7.28 -10.48 8.29
C GLY A 13 6.42 -9.40 8.92
N LEU A 14 5.11 -9.45 8.73
CA LEU A 14 4.14 -8.46 9.23
C LEU A 14 4.34 -8.21 10.73
N HIS A 15 4.64 -9.25 11.51
CA HIS A 15 4.97 -9.15 12.93
C HIS A 15 6.19 -8.27 13.24
N GLU A 16 7.24 -8.36 12.43
CA GLU A 16 8.46 -7.57 12.59
C GLU A 16 8.20 -6.10 12.20
N MET A 17 7.42 -5.87 11.15
CA MET A 17 6.97 -4.54 10.73
C MET A 17 6.09 -3.86 11.79
N LEU A 18 5.22 -4.61 12.47
CA LEU A 18 4.37 -4.14 13.57
C LEU A 18 5.18 -3.87 14.86
N ALA A 19 6.17 -4.70 15.16
CA ALA A 19 7.11 -4.46 16.25
C ALA A 19 7.94 -3.19 16.00
N LEU A 20 8.39 -2.98 14.75
CA LEU A 20 9.05 -1.77 14.30
C LEU A 20 8.14 -0.54 14.44
N LEU A 21 6.89 -0.61 13.96
CA LEU A 21 5.92 0.47 14.08
C LEU A 21 5.72 0.87 15.55
N THR A 22 5.54 -0.12 16.42
CA THR A 22 5.40 0.07 17.87
C THR A 22 6.64 0.70 18.50
N SER A 23 7.85 0.37 18.00
CA SER A 23 9.12 0.92 18.50
C SER A 23 9.40 2.36 18.03
N GLN A 24 8.84 2.77 16.88
CA GLN A 24 9.08 4.08 16.26
C GLN A 24 8.14 5.17 16.79
N LEU A 25 7.04 4.78 17.43
CA LEU A 25 6.05 5.70 17.94
C LEU A 25 6.56 6.40 19.22
N HIS A 26 6.88 7.69 19.11
CA HIS A 26 7.51 8.48 20.17
C HIS A 26 6.57 8.75 21.36
N PRO A 27 7.06 8.71 22.62
CA PRO A 27 6.25 9.00 23.82
C PRO A 27 5.73 10.43 23.95
N GLY A 28 6.21 11.36 23.11
CA GLY A 28 5.82 12.77 23.10
C GLY A 28 4.72 13.12 22.08
N ALA A 29 4.26 12.15 21.29
CA ALA A 29 3.12 12.35 20.40
C ALA A 29 1.82 12.21 21.20
N ASN A 30 0.80 13.03 20.88
CA ASN A 30 -0.52 13.03 21.54
C ASN A 30 -1.34 11.72 21.32
N HIS A 31 -0.69 10.66 20.85
CA HIS A 31 -1.27 9.38 20.44
C HIS A 31 -1.11 8.28 21.49
N LYS A 32 -0.84 8.61 22.76
CA LYS A 32 -0.54 7.62 23.81
C LYS A 32 -1.65 6.55 23.94
N GLU A 33 -2.90 6.92 23.72
CA GLU A 33 -4.04 5.99 23.72
C GLU A 33 -3.99 5.04 22.51
N ASP A 34 -3.71 5.57 21.31
CA ASP A 34 -3.52 4.77 20.10
C ASP A 34 -2.36 3.78 20.25
N LEU A 35 -1.27 4.18 20.94
CA LEU A 35 -0.14 3.30 21.19
C LEU A 35 -0.45 2.16 22.15
N VAL A 36 -1.24 2.45 23.19
CA VAL A 36 -1.71 1.43 24.12
C VAL A 36 -2.63 0.46 23.37
N PHE A 37 -3.57 0.98 22.58
CA PHE A 37 -4.47 0.18 21.77
C PHE A 37 -3.72 -0.73 20.79
N LEU A 38 -2.80 -0.19 19.99
CA LEU A 38 -2.01 -0.97 19.04
C LEU A 38 -1.19 -2.04 19.75
N ARG A 39 -0.58 -1.71 20.89
CA ARG A 39 0.17 -2.68 21.70
C ARG A 39 -0.74 -3.80 22.19
N GLU A 40 -1.95 -3.50 22.65
CA GLU A 40 -2.93 -4.51 23.08
C GLU A 40 -3.33 -5.40 21.91
N VAL A 41 -3.73 -4.82 20.77
CA VAL A 41 -4.09 -5.55 19.55
C VAL A 41 -2.96 -6.45 19.06
N PHE A 42 -1.72 -5.95 18.99
CA PHE A 42 -0.58 -6.75 18.53
C PHE A 42 -0.08 -7.78 19.53
N SER A 43 -0.44 -7.62 20.81
CA SER A 43 -0.14 -8.62 21.85
C SER A 43 -1.19 -9.74 21.88
N GLU A 44 -2.32 -9.61 21.18
CA GLU A 44 -3.36 -10.64 21.13
C GLU A 44 -2.85 -11.92 20.46
N ARG A 45 -2.99 -13.04 21.17
CA ARG A 45 -2.53 -14.34 20.67
C ARG A 45 -3.29 -14.78 19.43
N SER A 46 -4.58 -14.47 19.35
CA SER A 46 -5.43 -14.75 18.19
C SER A 46 -4.90 -14.07 16.93
N LEU A 47 -4.53 -12.79 17.03
CA LEU A 47 -3.93 -12.04 15.94
C LEU A 47 -2.57 -12.63 15.55
N GLY A 48 -1.74 -12.99 16.52
CA GLY A 48 -0.48 -13.67 16.28
C GLY A 48 -0.63 -14.98 15.48
N TYR A 49 -1.63 -15.81 15.81
CA TYR A 49 -1.93 -17.02 15.03
C TYR A 49 -2.46 -16.71 13.64
N LEU A 50 -3.36 -15.73 13.50
CA LEU A 50 -3.90 -15.31 12.22
C LEU A 50 -2.79 -14.82 11.27
N MET A 51 -1.86 -14.01 11.78
CA MET A 51 -0.70 -13.53 11.01
C MET A 51 0.19 -14.68 10.54
N ARG A 52 0.44 -15.69 11.39
CA ARG A 52 1.22 -16.88 11.01
C ARG A 52 0.52 -17.71 9.94
N ILE A 53 -0.81 -17.87 10.03
CA ILE A 53 -1.59 -18.57 9.00
C ILE A 53 -1.52 -17.80 7.69
N HIS A 54 -1.74 -16.48 7.72
CA HIS A 54 -1.65 -15.61 6.55
C HIS A 54 -0.28 -15.71 5.87
N GLU A 55 0.81 -15.61 6.64
CA GLU A 55 2.17 -15.71 6.09
C GLU A 55 2.45 -17.08 5.45
N ARG A 56 1.93 -18.16 6.05
CA ARG A 56 2.02 -19.51 5.46
C ARG A 56 1.20 -19.63 4.17
N LEU A 57 -0.02 -19.09 4.13
CA LEU A 57 -0.85 -19.11 2.92
C LEU A 57 -0.22 -18.29 1.79
N ARG A 58 0.38 -17.14 2.11
CA ARG A 58 1.05 -16.26 1.15
C ARG A 58 2.24 -16.93 0.46
N GLN A 59 2.94 -17.84 1.15
CA GLN A 59 4.01 -18.64 0.53
C GLN A 59 3.47 -19.55 -0.59
N TYR A 60 2.27 -20.10 -0.41
CA TYR A 60 1.61 -20.91 -1.46
C TYR A 60 1.07 -20.04 -2.60
N GLU A 61 0.57 -18.84 -2.30
CA GLU A 61 0.10 -17.91 -3.32
C GLU A 61 1.22 -17.52 -4.30
N GLN A 62 2.45 -17.30 -3.81
CA GLN A 62 3.62 -17.02 -4.66
C GLN A 62 3.97 -18.17 -5.61
N GLN A 63 3.55 -19.39 -5.30
CA GLN A 63 3.77 -20.60 -6.11
C GLN A 63 2.50 -21.02 -6.86
N SER A 64 1.44 -20.21 -6.82
CA SER A 64 0.16 -20.57 -7.42
C SER A 64 0.28 -20.65 -8.95
N PRO A 65 -0.33 -21.67 -9.57
CA PRO A 65 -0.36 -21.76 -11.02
C PRO A 65 -1.25 -20.65 -11.60
N THR A 66 -0.91 -20.18 -12.79
CA THR A 66 -1.77 -19.25 -13.54
C THR A 66 -3.04 -19.99 -13.96
N PRO A 67 -4.25 -19.47 -13.65
CA PRO A 67 -5.49 -20.08 -14.06
C PRO A 67 -5.61 -20.05 -15.59
N VAL A 68 -6.04 -21.16 -16.19
CA VAL A 68 -6.23 -21.28 -17.65
C VAL A 68 -7.42 -20.45 -18.13
N LEU A 69 -8.43 -20.32 -17.26
CA LEU A 69 -9.66 -19.57 -17.51
C LEU A 69 -10.09 -18.91 -16.19
N HIS A 70 -10.95 -17.89 -16.26
CA HIS A 70 -11.51 -17.21 -15.08
C HIS A 70 -13.02 -17.43 -14.93
N SER A 71 -13.63 -18.23 -15.81
CA SER A 71 -15.09 -18.41 -15.97
C SER A 71 -15.44 -19.86 -16.32
N ALA A 72 -14.82 -20.81 -15.63
CA ALA A 72 -15.01 -22.25 -15.84
C ALA A 72 -16.42 -22.71 -15.45
N ALA A 73 -17.06 -22.05 -14.48
CA ALA A 73 -18.45 -22.32 -14.14
C ALA A 73 -19.38 -21.96 -15.31
N CYS A 74 -19.22 -20.78 -15.91
CA CYS A 74 -19.99 -20.37 -17.08
C CYS A 74 -19.78 -21.32 -18.26
N LEU A 75 -18.52 -21.69 -18.54
CA LEU A 75 -18.23 -22.65 -19.62
C LEU A 75 -18.91 -24.00 -19.39
N ALA A 76 -18.93 -24.50 -18.15
CA ALA A 76 -19.61 -25.75 -17.83
C ALA A 76 -21.14 -25.65 -17.99
N GLU A 77 -21.72 -24.48 -17.73
CA GLU A 77 -23.14 -24.22 -17.99
C GLU A 77 -23.43 -24.21 -19.49
N ASP A 78 -22.61 -23.52 -20.30
CA ASP A 78 -22.74 -23.48 -21.75
C ASP A 78 -22.66 -24.90 -22.35
N VAL A 79 -21.70 -25.71 -21.89
CA VAL A 79 -21.56 -27.12 -22.30
C VAL A 79 -22.77 -27.94 -21.87
N ALA A 80 -23.26 -27.76 -20.64
CA ALA A 80 -24.44 -28.46 -20.16
C ALA A 80 -25.70 -28.10 -20.96
N GLU A 81 -25.84 -26.84 -21.40
CA GLU A 81 -26.92 -26.39 -22.28
C GLU A 81 -26.79 -27.00 -23.68
N GLU A 82 -25.58 -27.01 -24.24
CA GLU A 82 -25.32 -27.59 -25.57
C GLU A 82 -25.63 -29.09 -25.62
N LEU A 83 -25.25 -29.85 -24.59
CA LEU A 83 -25.54 -31.29 -24.47
C LEU A 83 -27.05 -31.58 -24.44
N GLN A 84 -27.85 -30.69 -23.87
CA GLN A 84 -29.31 -30.85 -23.80
C GLN A 84 -30.01 -30.63 -25.14
N ASN A 85 -29.33 -30.02 -26.12
CA ASN A 85 -29.87 -29.82 -27.46
C ASN A 85 -29.76 -31.06 -28.37
N GLY A 86 -29.05 -32.11 -27.93
CA GLY A 86 -28.84 -33.37 -28.64
C GLY A 86 -29.50 -34.59 -27.97
N PRO A 87 -29.44 -35.77 -28.61
CA PRO A 87 -29.85 -37.02 -27.98
C PRO A 87 -28.89 -37.39 -26.84
N LEU A 88 -29.36 -37.42 -25.59
CA LEU A 88 -28.53 -37.70 -24.41
C LEU A 88 -28.32 -39.21 -24.21
N GLU A 89 -27.33 -39.80 -24.90
CA GLU A 89 -26.97 -41.21 -24.77
C GLU A 89 -25.49 -41.41 -24.38
N GLY A 90 -25.20 -42.50 -23.65
CA GLY A 90 -23.84 -42.85 -23.25
C GLY A 90 -23.12 -41.74 -22.47
N ASP A 91 -21.96 -41.33 -22.97
CA ASP A 91 -21.03 -40.40 -22.34
C ASP A 91 -21.62 -38.98 -22.16
N GLU A 92 -22.49 -38.54 -23.08
CA GLU A 92 -23.10 -37.20 -23.04
C GLU A 92 -24.01 -37.04 -21.82
N LYS A 93 -24.77 -38.09 -21.50
CA LYS A 93 -25.62 -38.14 -20.32
C LYS A 93 -24.80 -38.20 -19.04
N GLU A 94 -23.73 -38.99 -19.02
CA GLU A 94 -22.83 -39.07 -17.87
C GLU A 94 -22.16 -37.73 -17.59
N LEU A 95 -21.66 -37.06 -18.62
CA LEU A 95 -21.05 -35.73 -18.52
C LEU A 95 -22.06 -34.69 -18.01
N LEU A 96 -23.29 -34.66 -18.56
CA LEU A 96 -24.34 -33.76 -18.07
C LEU A 96 -24.66 -34.02 -16.59
N MET A 97 -24.76 -35.28 -16.17
CA MET A 97 -24.96 -35.60 -14.75
C MET A 97 -23.79 -35.11 -13.89
N LEU A 98 -22.55 -35.30 -14.35
CA LEU A 98 -21.35 -34.85 -13.63
C LEU A 98 -21.33 -33.32 -13.47
N LEU A 99 -21.51 -32.58 -14.56
CA LEU A 99 -21.53 -31.11 -14.58
C LEU A 99 -22.67 -30.52 -13.76
N THR A 100 -23.78 -31.26 -13.63
CA THR A 100 -24.93 -30.84 -12.81
C THR A 100 -24.80 -31.19 -11.33
N THR A 101 -23.83 -32.01 -10.92
CA THR A 101 -23.64 -32.33 -9.50
C THR A 101 -23.26 -31.09 -8.69
N PRO A 102 -23.78 -30.95 -7.45
CA PRO A 102 -23.53 -29.76 -6.63
C PRO A 102 -22.04 -29.60 -6.29
N HIS A 103 -21.31 -30.70 -6.15
CA HIS A 103 -19.89 -30.66 -5.82
C HIS A 103 -19.04 -30.14 -6.98
N VAL A 104 -19.32 -30.57 -8.22
CA VAL A 104 -18.61 -30.08 -9.41
C VAL A 104 -18.91 -28.60 -9.62
N LYS A 105 -20.17 -28.18 -9.53
CA LYS A 105 -20.54 -26.76 -9.57
C LYS A 105 -19.80 -25.94 -8.53
N ALA A 106 -19.76 -26.40 -7.28
CA ALA A 106 -19.06 -25.71 -6.21
C ALA A 106 -17.56 -25.57 -6.49
N VAL A 107 -16.90 -26.62 -7.01
CA VAL A 107 -15.48 -26.55 -7.39
C VAL A 107 -15.24 -25.52 -8.49
N LEU A 108 -16.11 -25.48 -9.52
CA LEU A 108 -16.00 -24.52 -10.61
C LEU A 108 -16.24 -23.07 -10.14
N THR A 109 -17.20 -22.87 -9.25
CA THR A 109 -17.45 -21.54 -8.64
C THR A 109 -16.26 -21.09 -7.77
N VAL A 110 -15.66 -22.00 -7.00
CA VAL A 110 -14.46 -21.70 -6.20
C VAL A 110 -13.26 -21.41 -7.10
N HIS A 111 -13.10 -22.19 -8.19
CA HIS A 111 -12.08 -21.92 -9.20
C HIS A 111 -12.20 -20.49 -9.73
N ASP A 112 -13.38 -20.07 -10.16
CA ASP A 112 -13.59 -18.72 -10.72
C ASP A 112 -13.35 -17.63 -9.69
N THR A 113 -13.83 -17.81 -8.46
CA THR A 113 -13.58 -16.89 -7.33
C THR A 113 -12.08 -16.68 -7.08
N VAL A 114 -11.31 -17.77 -7.05
CA VAL A 114 -9.85 -17.72 -6.82
C VAL A 114 -9.13 -17.14 -8.02
N ALA A 115 -9.49 -17.55 -9.24
CA ALA A 115 -8.88 -17.08 -10.48
C ALA A 115 -9.06 -15.56 -10.64
N GLN A 116 -10.24 -15.05 -10.32
CA GLN A 116 -10.57 -13.61 -10.40
C GLN A 116 -10.03 -12.79 -9.22
N LYS A 117 -9.40 -13.44 -8.22
CA LYS A 117 -9.04 -12.81 -6.94
C LYS A 117 -10.21 -12.14 -6.23
N ASN A 118 -11.43 -12.63 -6.47
CA ASN A 118 -12.66 -12.07 -5.92
C ASN A 118 -12.95 -12.61 -4.51
N PHE A 119 -11.90 -12.67 -3.69
CA PHE A 119 -11.95 -13.04 -2.27
C PHE A 119 -11.35 -11.96 -1.37
N ASP A 120 -10.71 -10.95 -1.96
CA ASP A 120 -10.21 -9.80 -1.22
C ASP A 120 -11.40 -8.98 -0.69
N PRO A 121 -11.34 -8.51 0.56
CA PRO A 121 -12.39 -7.67 1.10
C PRO A 121 -12.49 -6.39 0.26
N VAL A 122 -13.70 -6.08 -0.21
CA VAL A 122 -13.98 -4.79 -0.85
C VAL A 122 -13.82 -3.73 0.22
N LEU A 123 -12.77 -2.92 0.11
CA LEU A 123 -12.60 -1.77 0.98
C LEU A 123 -13.73 -0.76 0.69
N PRO A 124 -14.32 -0.13 1.72
CA PRO A 124 -15.22 0.98 1.49
C PRO A 124 -14.50 2.07 0.69
N PRO A 125 -15.20 2.81 -0.18
CA PRO A 125 -14.60 3.96 -0.83
C PRO A 125 -14.09 4.92 0.26
N LEU A 126 -12.91 5.49 0.02
CA LEU A 126 -12.37 6.52 0.90
C LEU A 126 -13.35 7.71 0.92
N PRO A 127 -13.66 8.30 2.09
CA PRO A 127 -14.43 9.54 2.15
C PRO A 127 -13.79 10.63 1.28
N ASP A 128 -14.62 11.39 0.55
CA ASP A 128 -14.18 12.47 -0.34
C ASP A 128 -13.36 13.55 0.39
N ASP A 129 -13.54 13.66 1.71
CA ASP A 129 -12.87 14.63 2.59
C ASP A 129 -11.42 14.24 2.94
N LEU A 130 -11.00 13.00 2.66
CA LEU A 130 -9.64 12.53 2.97
C LEU A 130 -8.59 13.02 1.98
N ASP A 131 -8.96 13.30 0.72
CA ASP A 131 -8.01 13.76 -0.29
C ASP A 131 -7.45 15.15 0.05
N ASP A 132 -8.26 16.01 0.69
CA ASP A 132 -7.83 17.36 1.13
C ASP A 132 -6.89 17.31 2.36
N GLU A 133 -6.98 16.28 3.21
CA GLU A 133 -6.09 16.09 4.37
C GLU A 133 -4.84 15.24 4.04
N LEU A 134 -4.92 14.42 2.99
CA LEU A 134 -3.84 13.56 2.49
C LEU A 134 -3.12 14.16 1.29
N GLU A 135 -3.27 15.47 1.01
CA GLU A 135 -2.26 16.22 0.24
C GLU A 135 -0.93 16.11 1.01
N GLU A 136 -0.24 15.00 0.75
CA GLU A 136 1.08 14.70 1.26
C GLU A 136 1.92 15.96 1.08
N GLU A 137 2.28 16.57 2.20
CA GLU A 137 3.39 17.51 2.27
C GLU A 137 4.62 16.71 1.85
N SER A 138 4.83 16.60 0.54
CA SER A 138 5.75 15.64 -0.06
C SER A 138 7.16 16.05 0.31
N VAL A 139 7.71 15.38 1.33
CA VAL A 139 9.05 15.66 1.83
C VAL A 139 10.08 15.14 0.83
N LYS A 140 10.59 16.05 -0.01
CA LYS A 140 11.65 15.73 -0.98
C LYS A 140 13.04 15.88 -0.34
N ILE A 141 13.74 14.77 -0.14
CA ILE A 141 15.11 14.78 0.39
C ILE A 141 16.10 15.13 -0.72
N VAL A 142 16.67 16.33 -0.68
CA VAL A 142 17.71 16.78 -1.61
C VAL A 142 19.10 16.73 -0.97
N ARG A 143 20.10 16.26 -1.74
CA ARG A 143 21.50 16.23 -1.28
C ARG A 143 22.21 17.53 -1.65
N LEU A 144 22.67 18.25 -0.63
CA LEU A 144 23.57 19.40 -0.83
C LEU A 144 24.98 18.92 -1.17
N VAL A 145 25.43 19.19 -2.40
CA VAL A 145 26.81 18.94 -2.83
C VAL A 145 27.52 20.29 -2.97
N LYS A 146 28.64 20.45 -2.26
CA LYS A 146 29.46 21.67 -2.35
C LYS A 146 30.15 21.72 -3.72
N SER A 147 29.68 22.59 -4.60
CA SER A 147 30.28 22.84 -5.91
C SER A 147 31.19 24.08 -5.87
N LYS A 148 31.81 24.43 -7.01
CA LYS A 148 32.60 25.68 -7.17
C LYS A 148 31.72 26.92 -7.38
N GLU A 149 30.43 26.75 -7.69
CA GLU A 149 29.46 27.82 -7.87
C GLU A 149 28.64 28.00 -6.57
N PRO A 150 28.30 29.23 -6.15
CA PRO A 150 27.39 29.44 -5.04
C PRO A 150 26.00 28.85 -5.36
N LEU A 151 25.39 28.19 -4.37
CA LEU A 151 24.05 27.59 -4.50
C LEU A 151 22.98 28.63 -4.89
N GLY A 152 23.18 29.90 -4.57
CA GLY A 152 22.21 30.96 -4.85
C GLY A 152 20.98 30.88 -3.95
N ALA A 153 21.14 30.50 -2.69
CA ALA A 153 20.09 30.51 -1.68
C ALA A 153 20.64 30.99 -0.33
N THR A 154 19.81 31.65 0.47
CA THR A 154 20.16 31.98 1.87
C THR A 154 19.51 30.94 2.79
N ILE A 155 20.31 30.39 3.69
CA ILE A 155 19.86 29.45 4.70
C ILE A 155 19.93 30.13 6.06
N ARG A 156 18.92 29.91 6.89
CA ARG A 156 18.89 30.31 8.29
C ARG A 156 18.71 29.06 9.14
N ARG A 157 19.36 29.05 10.31
CA ARG A 157 19.09 28.03 11.32
C ARG A 157 17.97 28.54 12.21
N ASP A 158 16.93 27.74 12.37
CA ASP A 158 15.90 27.98 13.36
C ASP A 158 16.46 27.69 14.76
N GLU A 159 16.37 28.66 15.66
CA GLU A 159 17.02 28.59 16.98
C GLU A 159 16.29 27.65 17.95
N VAL A 160 15.00 27.42 17.75
CA VAL A 160 14.14 26.62 18.63
C VAL A 160 14.20 25.15 18.24
N THR A 161 14.05 24.86 16.95
CA THR A 161 14.01 23.49 16.40
C THR A 161 15.39 22.99 15.98
N GLY A 162 16.36 23.89 15.78
CA GLY A 162 17.68 23.56 15.25
C GLY A 162 17.69 23.24 13.76
N ALA A 163 16.55 23.32 13.07
CA ALA A 163 16.40 23.03 11.65
C ALA A 163 17.11 24.06 10.78
N VAL A 164 17.59 23.65 9.60
CA VAL A 164 18.17 24.55 8.59
C VAL A 164 17.11 24.82 7.54
N VAL A 165 16.65 26.06 7.47
CA VAL A 165 15.56 26.52 6.62
C VAL A 165 16.11 27.38 5.50
N VAL A 166 15.62 27.18 4.28
CA VAL A 166 15.92 28.09 3.16
C VAL A 166 15.06 29.33 3.31
N ALA A 167 15.69 30.48 3.56
CA ALA A 167 14.99 31.75 3.75
C ALA A 167 14.66 32.43 2.41
N ARG A 168 15.52 32.26 1.39
CA ARG A 168 15.31 32.82 0.05
C ARG A 168 16.09 32.04 -1.01
N ILE A 169 15.52 31.95 -2.21
CA ILE A 169 16.20 31.51 -3.43
C ILE A 169 16.49 32.74 -4.30
N MET A 170 17.74 32.86 -4.78
CA MET A 170 18.18 33.94 -5.66
C MET A 170 17.89 33.56 -7.10
N ARG A 171 17.10 34.40 -7.77
CA ARG A 171 16.70 34.19 -9.18
C ARG A 171 17.94 34.03 -10.07
N GLY A 172 17.93 33.00 -10.91
CA GLY A 172 19.03 32.64 -11.81
C GLY A 172 20.21 31.91 -11.14
N GLY A 173 20.18 31.68 -9.82
CA GLY A 173 21.20 30.91 -9.09
C GLY A 173 21.08 29.39 -9.30
N ALA A 174 22.06 28.61 -8.86
CA ALA A 174 22.07 27.16 -9.07
C ALA A 174 20.83 26.43 -8.47
N ALA A 175 20.31 26.90 -7.33
CA ALA A 175 19.09 26.40 -6.72
C ALA A 175 17.80 26.79 -7.46
N ASP A 176 17.75 27.97 -8.09
CA ASP A 176 16.61 28.41 -8.90
C ASP A 176 16.53 27.60 -10.20
N ARG A 177 17.69 27.32 -10.80
CA ARG A 177 17.80 26.54 -12.04
C ARG A 177 17.59 25.04 -11.84
N SER A 178 17.71 24.51 -10.61
CA SER A 178 17.48 23.08 -10.38
C SER A 178 16.01 22.72 -10.45
N GLY A 179 15.08 23.67 -10.20
CA GLY A 179 13.63 23.41 -10.18
C GLY A 179 13.18 22.47 -9.06
N GLU A 180 14.10 22.06 -8.18
CA GLU A 180 13.90 21.07 -7.12
C GLU A 180 13.47 21.72 -5.79
N LEU A 181 13.61 23.04 -5.68
CA LEU A 181 13.30 23.84 -4.50
C LEU A 181 12.30 24.92 -4.89
N LEU A 182 11.02 24.69 -4.65
CA LEU A 182 9.97 25.70 -4.73
C LEU A 182 9.67 26.19 -3.31
N LEU A 183 9.97 27.46 -3.04
CA LEU A 183 9.39 28.14 -1.87
C LEU A 183 8.01 28.65 -2.27
N PRO A 184 6.97 28.47 -1.43
CA PRO A 184 5.70 29.15 -1.66
C PRO A 184 5.95 30.66 -1.73
N PRO A 185 5.18 31.41 -2.54
CA PRO A 185 5.36 32.85 -2.65
C PRO A 185 5.24 33.46 -1.25
N ALA A 186 6.33 34.08 -0.79
CA ALA A 186 6.33 34.84 0.45
C ALA A 186 5.18 35.87 0.38
N SER A 187 4.29 35.86 1.37
CA SER A 187 3.33 36.95 1.58
C SER A 187 4.06 38.28 1.45
N PRO A 188 3.56 39.24 0.64
CA PRO A 188 4.24 40.49 0.41
C PRO A 188 4.07 41.37 1.64
N ALA A 189 4.99 41.25 2.60
CA ALA A 189 5.07 42.17 3.73
C ALA A 189 6.48 42.77 3.80
N LEU A 190 6.52 44.02 3.36
CA LEU A 190 7.41 45.09 3.82
C LEU A 190 8.86 45.04 3.32
N LEU A 191 9.00 45.49 2.07
CA LEU A 191 9.97 46.55 1.78
C LEU A 191 9.61 47.78 2.63
N LEU A 192 10.32 48.00 3.74
CA LEU A 192 10.54 49.35 4.27
C LEU A 192 12.02 49.48 4.60
N PHE A 193 12.76 49.98 3.61
CA PHE A 193 13.97 50.75 3.88
C PHE A 193 13.56 52.06 4.53
N SER A 194 14.08 52.30 5.73
CA SER A 194 14.52 53.60 6.22
C SER A 194 15.54 53.35 7.31
#